data_AF-A0A3A0AXE4-F1
#
_entry.id   AF-A0A3A0AXE4-F1
#
_cell.length_a   1.000
_cell.length_b   1.000
_cell.length_c   1.000
_cell.angle_alpha   90.00
_cell.angle_beta   90.00
_cell.angle_gamma   90.00
#
_symmetry.space_group_name_H-M   'P 1'
#
loop_
_entity.id
_entity.type
_entity.pdbx_description
1 polymer ?
#
loop_
_entity_poly.entity_id
_entity_poly.type
_entity_poly.pdbx_seq_one_letter_code
_entity_poly.pdbx_strand_id
1 'polypeptide(L)'
;MNDLVQMLEQTAFRLFSDLSTPAVVERAEHGTWPADLWRNLEETGLTVMLAPEDAGGGGGSFVEAGAVLRLAARFSAPVPLGETLSRWNGHPPAGWPAARCSASRGAEASLLSSRLAALSERRSLHSFQPAVRPPVHPPTWPVNHATH
;
A
#
# COMPACT_ATOMS: atom_id res chain seq x y z
N MET A 1 -22.19 1.08 10.61
CA MET A 1 -21.01 0.25 10.31
C MET A 1 -21.44 -0.74 9.23
N ASN A 2 -20.67 -0.95 8.16
CA ASN A 2 -21.04 -1.85 7.06
C ASN A 2 -20.59 -3.28 7.39
N ASP A 3 -21.53 -4.24 7.41
CA ASP A 3 -21.26 -5.64 7.76
C ASP A 3 -20.28 -6.32 6.78
N LEU A 4 -20.34 -5.98 5.49
CA LEU A 4 -19.39 -6.49 4.49
C LEU A 4 -17.96 -6.05 4.78
N VAL A 5 -17.78 -4.79 5.18
CA VAL A 5 -16.47 -4.26 5.57
C VAL A 5 -15.93 -5.02 6.78
N GLN A 6 -16.78 -5.30 7.77
CA GLN A 6 -16.36 -6.08 8.95
C GLN A 6 -15.95 -7.52 8.59
N MET A 7 -16.71 -8.18 7.71
CA MET A 7 -16.36 -9.52 7.23
C MET A 7 -15.05 -9.52 6.46
N LEU A 8 -14.84 -8.54 5.57
CA LEU A 8 -13.60 -8.40 4.82
C LEU A 8 -12.40 -8.09 5.71
N GLU A 9 -12.57 -7.22 6.71
CA GLU A 9 -11.53 -6.92 7.70
C GLU A 9 -11.15 -8.19 8.48
N GLN A 10 -12.11 -9.02 8.90
CA GLN A 10 -11.83 -10.28 9.60
C GLN A 10 -11.09 -11.28 8.72
N THR A 11 -11.51 -11.45 7.47
CA THR A 11 -10.85 -12.35 6.51
C THR A 11 -9.43 -11.88 6.22
N ALA A 12 -9.26 -10.60 5.88
CA ALA A 12 -7.95 -10.01 5.59
C ALA A 12 -7.03 -10.06 6.83
N PHE A 13 -7.55 -9.79 8.03
CA PHE A 13 -6.78 -9.87 9.26
C PHE A 13 -6.19 -11.26 9.47
N ARG A 14 -6.99 -12.32 9.35
CA ARG A 14 -6.53 -13.70 9.48
C ARG A 14 -5.49 -14.05 8.42
N LEU A 15 -5.76 -13.69 7.17
CA LEU A 15 -4.85 -13.94 6.06
C LEU A 15 -3.47 -13.30 6.29
N PHE A 16 -3.45 -12.03 6.65
CA PHE A 16 -2.20 -11.30 6.88
C PHE A 16 -1.51 -11.71 8.18
N SER A 17 -2.26 -12.01 9.26
CA SER A 17 -1.64 -12.49 10.50
C SER A 17 -0.93 -13.83 10.31
N ASP A 18 -1.50 -14.71 9.48
CA ASP A 18 -1.02 -16.07 9.33
C ASP A 18 0.10 -16.17 8.28
N LEU A 19 -0.01 -15.40 7.19
CA LEU A 19 0.88 -15.53 6.03
C LEU A 19 1.88 -14.38 5.85
N SER A 20 1.69 -13.22 6.51
CA SER A 20 2.62 -12.08 6.48
C SER A 20 3.48 -12.00 7.74
N THR A 21 4.16 -13.10 8.05
CA THR A 21 5.06 -13.16 9.22
C THR A 21 6.34 -12.35 8.98
N PRO A 22 7.05 -11.90 10.03
CA PRO A 22 8.31 -11.16 9.87
C PRO A 22 9.34 -11.86 8.99
N ALA A 23 9.43 -13.20 9.09
CA ALA A 23 10.34 -13.99 8.27
C ALA A 23 9.95 -14.03 6.78
N VAL A 24 8.64 -13.94 6.46
CA VAL A 24 8.17 -13.81 5.08
C VAL A 24 8.52 -12.44 4.52
N VAL A 25 8.34 -11.37 5.32
CA VAL A 25 8.69 -9.99 4.95
C VAL A 25 10.19 -9.90 4.66
N GLU A 26 11.04 -10.36 5.58
CA GLU A 26 12.50 -10.37 5.41
C GLU A 26 12.92 -11.12 4.13
N ARG A 27 12.40 -12.34 3.91
CA ARG A 27 12.71 -13.10 2.68
C ARG A 27 12.29 -12.35 1.42
N ALA A 28 11.17 -11.63 1.45
CA ALA A 28 10.70 -10.84 0.33
C ALA A 28 11.57 -9.60 0.07
N GLU A 29 12.11 -8.98 1.11
CA GLU A 29 13.13 -7.93 0.98
C GLU A 29 14.42 -8.43 0.33
N HIS A 30 14.74 -9.71 0.53
CA HIS A 30 15.82 -10.40 -0.17
C HIS A 30 15.43 -10.94 -1.56
N GLY A 31 14.27 -10.54 -2.09
CA GLY A 31 13.81 -10.87 -3.44
C GLY A 31 13.03 -12.19 -3.55
N THR A 32 12.66 -12.81 -2.43
CA THR A 32 11.85 -14.04 -2.44
C THR A 32 10.36 -13.71 -2.50
N TRP A 33 9.70 -14.07 -3.60
CA TRP A 33 8.27 -13.84 -3.75
C TRP A 33 7.43 -14.63 -2.71
N PRO A 34 6.52 -13.99 -1.96
CA PRO A 34 5.62 -14.65 -1.00
C PRO A 34 4.46 -15.36 -1.71
N ALA A 35 4.75 -16.44 -2.44
CA ALA A 35 3.79 -17.13 -3.30
C ALA A 35 2.53 -17.63 -2.56
N ASP A 36 2.67 -18.13 -1.33
CA ASP A 36 1.54 -18.64 -0.55
C ASP A 36 0.59 -17.52 -0.11
N LEU A 37 1.12 -16.38 0.33
CA LEU A 37 0.31 -15.20 0.64
C LEU A 37 -0.46 -14.73 -0.59
N TRP A 38 0.23 -14.63 -1.74
CA TRP A 38 -0.40 -14.18 -2.98
C TRP A 38 -1.51 -15.13 -3.45
N ARG A 39 -1.24 -16.44 -3.46
CA ARG A 39 -2.22 -17.45 -3.86
C ARG A 39 -3.50 -17.35 -3.02
N ASN A 40 -3.37 -17.22 -1.70
CA ASN A 40 -4.56 -17.09 -0.84
C ASN A 40 -5.33 -15.79 -1.08
N LEU A 41 -4.66 -14.69 -1.43
CA LEU A 41 -5.33 -13.44 -1.82
C LEU A 41 -6.11 -13.60 -3.13
N GLU A 42 -5.58 -14.36 -4.09
CA GLU A 42 -6.29 -14.68 -5.33
C GLU A 42 -7.49 -15.60 -5.08
N GLU A 43 -7.32 -16.65 -4.28
CA GLU A 43 -8.38 -17.60 -3.92
C GLU A 43 -9.53 -16.94 -3.15
N THR A 44 -9.23 -15.94 -2.31
CA THR A 44 -10.25 -15.15 -1.60
C THR A 44 -10.87 -14.04 -2.45
N GLY A 45 -10.38 -13.83 -3.68
CA GLY A 45 -10.89 -12.79 -4.59
C GLY A 45 -10.49 -11.36 -4.20
N LEU A 46 -9.61 -11.19 -3.19
CA LEU A 46 -9.18 -9.87 -2.73
C LEU A 46 -8.36 -9.12 -3.78
N THR A 47 -7.76 -9.81 -4.75
CA THR A 47 -7.02 -9.21 -5.88
C THR A 47 -7.94 -8.67 -6.98
N VAL A 48 -9.20 -9.08 -7.03
CA VAL A 48 -10.19 -8.69 -8.04
C VAL A 48 -11.42 -8.01 -7.43
N MET A 49 -11.35 -7.59 -6.16
CA MET A 49 -12.53 -7.08 -5.46
C MET A 49 -13.11 -5.81 -6.10
N LEU A 50 -12.27 -4.94 -6.68
CA LEU A 50 -12.71 -3.73 -7.37
C LEU A 50 -13.04 -3.95 -8.85
N ALA A 51 -12.84 -5.17 -9.37
CA ALA A 51 -13.20 -5.48 -10.74
C ALA A 51 -14.74 -5.53 -10.88
N PRO A 52 -15.29 -5.10 -12.02
CA PRO A 52 -16.72 -5.26 -12.32
C PRO A 52 -17.13 -6.73 -12.29
N GLU A 53 -18.37 -7.02 -11.87
CA GLU A 53 -18.92 -8.38 -11.86
C GLU A 53 -18.89 -9.03 -13.26
N ASP A 54 -19.16 -8.26 -14.31
CA ASP A 54 -19.10 -8.71 -15.71
C ASP A 54 -17.69 -9.15 -16.15
N ALA A 55 -16.66 -8.72 -15.44
CA ALA A 55 -15.27 -9.11 -15.66
C ALA A 55 -14.81 -10.25 -14.72
N GLY A 56 -15.74 -10.89 -13.99
CA GLY A 56 -15.44 -11.90 -12.98
C GLY A 56 -14.92 -11.32 -11.66
N GLY A 57 -15.21 -10.04 -11.41
CA GLY A 57 -14.82 -9.31 -10.21
C GLY A 57 -15.82 -9.35 -9.07
N GLY A 58 -15.44 -8.74 -7.94
CA GLY A 58 -16.30 -8.64 -6.75
C GLY A 58 -17.26 -7.44 -6.75
N GLY A 59 -17.16 -6.51 -7.70
CA GLY A 59 -18.01 -5.32 -7.76
C GLY A 59 -17.90 -4.38 -6.53
N GLY A 60 -16.85 -4.55 -5.72
CA GLY A 60 -16.68 -3.87 -4.45
C GLY A 60 -16.36 -2.38 -4.59
N SER A 61 -16.60 -1.66 -3.51
CA SER A 61 -16.34 -0.24 -3.36
C SER A 61 -14.93 0.07 -2.85
N PHE A 62 -14.51 1.32 -3.02
CA PHE A 62 -13.27 1.83 -2.42
C PHE A 62 -13.25 1.76 -0.89
N VAL A 63 -14.41 1.75 -0.24
CA VAL A 63 -14.49 1.64 1.23
C VAL A 63 -14.02 0.25 1.68
N GLU A 64 -14.46 -0.79 0.98
CA GLU A 64 -14.08 -2.17 1.24
C GLU A 64 -12.62 -2.43 0.89
N ALA A 65 -12.18 -1.97 -0.29
CA ALA A 65 -10.77 -2.04 -0.68
C ALA A 65 -9.84 -1.29 0.28
N GLY A 66 -10.25 -0.10 0.73
CA GLY A 66 -9.50 0.68 1.72
C GLY A 66 -9.37 -0.01 3.07
N ALA A 67 -10.35 -0.82 3.47
CA ALA A 67 -10.28 -1.61 4.71
C ALA A 67 -9.23 -2.72 4.61
N VAL A 68 -9.22 -3.45 3.49
CA VAL A 68 -8.22 -4.51 3.23
C VAL A 68 -6.81 -3.93 3.09
N LEU A 69 -6.66 -2.82 2.35
CA LEU A 69 -5.36 -2.17 2.14
C LEU A 69 -4.77 -1.61 3.44
N ARG A 70 -5.60 -1.11 4.37
CA ARG A 70 -5.15 -0.71 5.71
C ARG A 70 -4.54 -1.88 6.48
N LEU A 71 -5.12 -3.07 6.38
CA LEU A 71 -4.57 -4.27 7.03
C LEU A 71 -3.30 -4.75 6.32
N ALA A 72 -3.28 -4.77 4.99
CA ALA A 72 -2.07 -5.09 4.23
C ALA A 72 -0.88 -4.22 4.64
N ALA A 73 -1.11 -2.90 4.80
CA ALA A 73 -0.11 -1.96 5.28
C ALA A 73 0.30 -2.23 6.74
N ARG A 74 -0.67 -2.53 7.62
CA ARG A 74 -0.41 -2.84 9.04
C ARG A 74 0.50 -4.05 9.24
N PHE A 75 0.34 -5.07 8.40
CA PHE A 75 1.13 -6.31 8.46
C PHE A 75 2.35 -6.30 7.54
N SER A 76 2.68 -5.15 6.94
CA SER A 76 3.76 -5.01 5.97
C SER A 76 3.72 -6.07 4.86
N ALA A 77 2.51 -6.38 4.37
CA ALA A 77 2.29 -7.44 3.40
C ALA A 77 3.17 -7.24 2.15
N PRO A 78 4.13 -8.14 1.87
CA PRO A 78 5.14 -7.92 0.83
C PRO A 78 4.62 -8.25 -0.58
N VAL A 79 3.44 -7.74 -0.92
CA VAL A 79 2.71 -8.00 -2.17
C VAL A 79 2.11 -6.71 -2.74
N PRO A 80 1.97 -6.60 -4.08
CA PRO A 80 1.47 -5.39 -4.75
C PRO A 80 -0.07 -5.34 -4.78
N LEU A 81 -0.72 -5.50 -3.61
CA LEU A 81 -2.18 -5.55 -3.56
C LEU A 81 -2.80 -4.20 -3.98
N GLY A 82 -2.20 -3.08 -3.57
CA GLY A 82 -2.67 -1.73 -3.93
C GLY A 82 -2.61 -1.46 -5.43
N GLU A 83 -1.51 -1.82 -6.07
CA GLU A 83 -1.29 -1.70 -7.52
C GLU A 83 -2.23 -2.64 -8.30
N THR A 84 -2.50 -3.82 -7.74
CA THR A 84 -3.42 -4.78 -8.36
C THR A 84 -4.86 -4.26 -8.32
N LEU A 85 -5.27 -3.65 -7.21
CA LEU A 85 -6.59 -3.06 -7.07
C LEU A 85 -6.75 -1.78 -7.91
N SER A 86 -5.73 -0.94 -8.00
CA SER A 86 -5.80 0.30 -8.78
C SER A 86 -5.96 0.04 -10.28
N ARG A 87 -5.47 -1.10 -10.79
CA ARG A 87 -5.69 -1.55 -12.17
C ARG A 87 -7.17 -1.64 -12.54
N TRP A 88 -8.04 -2.01 -11.60
CA TRP A 88 -9.47 -2.17 -11.87
C TRP A 88 -10.24 -0.85 -11.86
N ASN A 89 -9.67 0.19 -11.24
CA ASN A 89 -10.28 1.53 -11.18
C ASN A 89 -10.11 2.35 -12.46
N GLY A 90 -9.22 1.94 -13.36
CA GLY A 90 -9.12 2.49 -14.71
C GLY A 90 -9.58 1.42 -15.68
N HIS A 91 -10.70 1.66 -16.38
CA HIS A 91 -11.21 0.82 -17.46
C HIS A 91 -10.05 0.15 -18.22
N PRO A 92 -9.93 -1.20 -18.23
CA PRO A 92 -8.81 -1.83 -18.91
C PRO A 92 -8.84 -1.37 -20.38
N PRO A 93 -7.72 -0.94 -20.99
CA PRO A 93 -7.69 -0.76 -22.43
C PRO A 93 -8.07 -2.10 -23.06
N ALA A 94 -9.05 -2.07 -23.96
CA ALA A 94 -9.56 -3.25 -24.65
C ALA A 94 -8.38 -4.08 -25.19
N GLY A 95 -8.23 -5.32 -24.70
CA GLY A 95 -7.20 -6.25 -25.17
C GLY A 95 -6.12 -6.69 -24.17
N TRP A 96 -6.21 -6.32 -22.89
CA TRP A 96 -5.34 -6.93 -21.88
C TRP A 96 -5.81 -8.34 -21.48
N PRO A 97 -5.02 -9.41 -21.73
CA PRO A 97 -5.42 -10.75 -21.34
C PRO A 97 -5.31 -10.92 -19.82
N ALA A 98 -6.39 -11.37 -19.20
CA ALA A 98 -6.46 -11.71 -17.78
C ALA A 98 -5.34 -12.68 -17.33
N ALA A 99 -4.84 -13.51 -18.25
CA ALA A 99 -3.88 -14.57 -18.00
C ALA A 99 -2.41 -14.14 -17.79
N ARG A 100 -2.04 -12.85 -17.97
CA ARG A 100 -0.61 -12.46 -18.06
C ARG A 100 0.00 -11.79 -16.82
N CYS A 101 -0.68 -11.70 -15.67
CA CYS A 101 -0.26 -10.74 -14.63
C CYS A 101 0.13 -11.26 -13.23
N SER A 102 -0.09 -12.51 -12.81
CA SER A 102 0.17 -12.83 -11.40
C SER A 102 1.59 -13.31 -11.06
N ALA A 103 2.25 -14.06 -11.95
CA ALA A 103 3.49 -14.75 -11.58
C ALA A 103 4.80 -14.02 -11.96
N SER A 104 4.90 -13.44 -13.16
CA SER A 104 6.20 -12.97 -13.69
C SER A 104 6.65 -11.61 -13.17
N ARG A 105 5.77 -10.84 -12.50
CA ARG A 105 6.10 -9.54 -11.90
C ARG A 105 6.18 -9.56 -10.37
N GLY A 106 5.92 -10.69 -9.72
CA GLY A 106 6.07 -10.79 -8.27
C GLY A 106 7.48 -10.43 -7.80
N ALA A 107 8.51 -10.85 -8.55
CA ALA A 107 9.90 -10.54 -8.25
C ALA A 107 10.27 -9.04 -8.39
N GLU A 108 9.74 -8.33 -9.39
CA GLU A 108 10.00 -6.89 -9.56
C GLU A 108 9.10 -6.01 -8.66
N ALA A 109 7.88 -6.47 -8.36
CA ALA A 109 6.96 -5.79 -7.45
C ALA A 109 7.37 -5.91 -5.98
N SER A 110 8.02 -7.02 -5.58
CA SER A 110 8.64 -7.14 -4.26
C SER A 110 9.67 -6.03 -4.02
N LEU A 111 10.46 -5.63 -5.02
CA LEU A 111 11.42 -4.52 -4.86
C LEU A 111 10.75 -3.15 -4.66
N LEU A 112 9.56 -2.92 -5.20
CA LEU A 112 8.79 -1.68 -4.99
C LEU A 112 8.09 -1.69 -3.63
N SER A 113 7.52 -2.83 -3.22
CA SER A 113 6.88 -3.01 -1.91
C SER A 113 7.91 -2.93 -0.77
N SER A 114 9.07 -3.59 -0.89
CA SER A 114 10.18 -3.47 0.07
C SER A 114 10.71 -2.03 0.17
N ARG A 115 10.72 -1.27 -0.93
CA ARG A 115 11.07 0.16 -0.89
C ARG A 115 10.02 1.01 -0.19
N LEU A 116 8.73 0.71 -0.34
CA LEU A 116 7.64 1.42 0.35
C LEU A 116 7.54 1.03 1.83
N ALA A 117 7.79 -0.24 2.18
CA ALA A 117 7.91 -0.73 3.56
C ALA A 117 9.10 -0.07 4.28
N ALA A 118 10.28 -0.02 3.64
CA ALA A 118 11.45 0.69 4.16
C ALA A 118 11.23 2.22 4.29
N LEU A 119 10.36 2.81 3.48
CA LEU A 119 9.92 4.20 3.64
C LEU A 119 8.94 4.38 4.82
N SER A 120 8.15 3.35 5.15
CA SER A 120 7.26 3.35 6.31
C SER A 120 8.03 3.26 7.64
N GLU A 121 9.13 2.52 7.69
CA GLU A 121 10.01 2.41 8.87
C GLU A 121 10.80 3.70 9.15
N ARG A 122 11.22 4.43 8.11
CA ARG A 122 11.82 5.77 8.28
C ARG A 122 10.88 6.77 8.93
N ARG A 123 9.57 6.55 8.86
CA ARG A 123 8.56 7.40 9.52
C ARG A 123 8.43 7.11 11.02
N SER A 124 8.80 5.92 11.48
CA SER A 124 8.83 5.58 12.91
C SER A 124 10.04 6.15 13.66
N LEU A 125 11.14 6.52 12.97
CA LEU A 125 12.32 7.14 13.60
C LEU A 125 12.25 8.67 13.72
N HIS A 126 11.24 9.32 13.14
CA HIS A 126 10.94 10.72 13.42
C HIS A 126 9.70 10.84 14.29
N SER A 127 9.89 10.64 15.60
CA SER A 127 9.15 11.38 16.61
C SER A 127 9.16 12.85 16.21
N PHE A 128 8.05 13.30 15.63
CA PHE A 128 7.80 14.69 15.32
C PHE A 128 7.70 15.43 16.66
N GLN A 129 8.83 15.94 17.15
CA GLN A 129 8.78 17.03 18.12
C GLN A 129 8.28 18.26 17.36
N PRO A 130 7.12 18.84 17.71
CA PRO A 130 6.75 20.13 17.16
C PRO A 130 7.77 21.14 17.68
N ALA A 131 8.65 21.61 16.80
CA ALA A 131 9.54 22.72 17.12
C ALA A 131 8.68 23.93 17.48
N VAL A 132 8.63 24.26 18.77
CA VAL A 132 8.12 25.54 19.25
C VAL A 132 8.98 26.62 18.58
N ARG A 133 8.40 27.36 17.63
CA ARG A 133 9.05 28.51 17.00
C ARG A 133 9.43 29.50 18.11
N PRO A 134 10.71 29.87 18.29
CA PRO A 134 11.03 31.03 19.09
C PRO A 134 10.50 32.31 18.41
N PRO A 135 10.16 33.36 19.18
CA PRO A 135 9.62 34.60 18.63
C PRO A 135 10.63 35.26 17.68
N VAL A 136 10.18 35.57 16.47
CA VAL A 136 10.96 36.30 15.46
C VAL A 136 10.93 37.78 15.81
N HIS A 137 12.08 38.33 16.24
CA HIS A 137 12.27 39.79 16.25
C HIS A 137 12.45 40.29 14.82
N PRO A 138 11.86 41.42 14.42
CA PRO A 138 12.07 41.98 13.09
C PRO A 138 13.52 42.49 12.94
N PRO A 139 14.17 42.27 11.79
CA PRO A 139 15.52 42.77 11.54
C PRO A 139 15.54 44.30 11.40
N THR A 140 16.43 44.95 12.16
CA THR A 140 16.81 46.36 11.97
C THR A 140 17.86 46.43 10.87
N TRP A 141 17.52 46.99 9.71
CA TRP A 141 18.50 47.32 8.66
C TRP A 141 19.20 48.65 8.97
N PRO A 142 20.52 48.78 8.76
CA PRO A 142 21.19 50.08 8.75
C PRO A 142 20.88 50.81 7.43
N VAL A 143 20.39 52.05 7.54
CA VAL A 143 20.20 52.96 6.40
C VAL A 143 21.56 53.57 6.04
N ASN A 144 22.14 53.15 4.92
CA ASN A 144 23.30 53.83 4.35
C ASN A 144 22.83 55.09 3.60
N HIS A 145 23.21 56.26 4.11
CA HIS A 145 23.06 57.53 3.40
C HIS A 145 24.07 57.57 2.24
N ALA A 146 23.58 57.46 1.01
CA ALA A 146 24.37 57.72 -0.18
C ALA A 146 24.45 59.23 -0.43
N THR A 147 25.69 59.74 -0.40
CA THR A 147 26.11 61.07 -0.82
C THR A 147 25.70 61.35 -2.27
N HIS A 148 25.17 62.54 -2.51
CA HIS A 148 25.26 63.25 -3.80
C HIS A 148 25.32 64.75 -3.56
#